data_AF-A0A954ZA65-F1
#
_entry.id   AF-A0A954ZA65-F1
#
_cell.length_a   1.000
_cell.length_b   1.000
_cell.length_c   1.000
_cell.angle_alpha   90.00
_cell.angle_beta   90.00
_cell.angle_gamma   90.00
#
_symmetry.space_group_name_H-M   'P 1'
#
loop_
_entity.id
_entity.type
_entity.pdbx_description
1 polymer ?
#
loop_
_entity_poly.entity_id
_entity_poly.type
_entity_poly.pdbx_seq_one_letter_code
_entity_poly.pdbx_strand_id
1 'polypeptide(L)'
;MTEKDREQLLGYVLGALEPEEHAAVEARLAVDEALRAEAAKLRSSLAPLDEDLPGYDPPAGLAGRTCRLVAWTARKEAMQRRRETGVAEWASSQPSWTLTDAAVAAGVLVAMSLLFFPALVRSGQNAAVARCQDNLRQVGVGYSRYAQMNAGLFPSVTPSSNLAFAGLSPARLLDQGYLDNPKVLRCSSGGEVRTLPPVYAKIIEIEMPDGEVRRLVARLVEIPDSYAYNVGYRSGEEYKGCRKIEKRCRQGIAGDAPRCHARG
;
A
#
# COMPACT_ATOMS: atom_id res chain seq x y z
N MET A 1 33.62 22.09 46.45
CA MET A 1 32.76 20.92 46.16
C MET A 1 31.37 21.22 46.68
N THR A 2 30.34 21.14 45.85
CA THR A 2 28.95 21.36 46.31
C THR A 2 28.42 20.10 46.98
N GLU A 3 27.40 20.21 47.85
CA GLU A 3 26.80 19.03 48.51
C GLU A 3 26.25 18.04 47.48
N LYS A 4 25.63 18.55 46.42
CA LYS A 4 25.12 17.76 45.28
C LYS A 4 26.23 17.00 44.55
N ASP A 5 27.41 17.59 44.40
CA ASP A 5 28.56 16.90 43.79
C ASP A 5 29.05 15.73 44.67
N ARG A 6 29.00 15.89 46.00
CA ARG A 6 29.40 14.83 46.93
C ARG A 6 28.41 13.66 46.91
N GLU A 7 27.11 13.96 46.85
CA GLU A 7 26.04 12.95 46.75
C GLU A 7 26.15 12.14 45.44
N GLN A 8 26.34 12.83 44.31
CA GLN A 8 26.54 12.15 43.02
C GLN A 8 27.82 11.31 43.01
N LEU A 9 28.91 11.79 43.61
CA LEU A 9 30.16 11.03 43.69
C LEU A 9 30.03 9.79 44.58
N LEU A 10 29.29 9.89 45.68
CA LEU A 10 28.98 8.77 46.55
C LEU A 10 28.10 7.74 45.82
N GLY A 11 27.05 8.20 45.13
CA GLY A 11 26.20 7.35 44.30
C GLY A 11 27.00 6.63 43.20
N TYR A 12 27.95 7.32 42.57
CA TYR A 12 28.86 6.76 41.58
C TYR A 12 29.74 5.65 42.18
N VAL A 13 30.34 5.89 43.35
CA VAL A 13 31.19 4.88 44.02
C VAL A 13 30.39 3.64 44.44
N LEU A 14 29.13 3.81 44.86
CA LEU A 14 28.24 2.73 45.25
C LEU A 14 27.53 2.05 44.06
N GLY A 15 27.71 2.54 42.83
CA GLY A 15 27.02 2.04 41.63
C GLY A 15 25.50 2.29 41.65
N ALA A 16 25.04 3.31 42.37
CA ALA A 16 23.63 3.63 42.60
C ALA A 16 23.09 4.79 41.73
N LEU A 17 23.77 5.11 40.63
CA LEU A 17 23.35 6.15 39.68
C LEU A 17 22.70 5.57 38.43
N GLU A 18 21.81 6.35 37.81
CA GLU A 18 21.27 6.03 36.49
C GLU A 18 22.36 6.15 35.39
N PRO A 19 22.23 5.45 34.24
CA PRO A 19 23.27 5.39 33.21
C PRO A 19 23.75 6.76 32.70
N GLU A 20 22.84 7.73 32.58
CA GLU A 20 23.16 9.09 32.12
C GLU A 20 23.94 9.89 33.17
N GLU A 21 23.57 9.75 34.45
CA GLU A 21 24.25 10.40 35.56
C GLU A 21 25.64 9.79 35.78
N HIS A 22 25.76 8.48 35.63
CA HIS A 22 27.03 7.76 35.69
C HIS A 22 28.00 8.25 34.60
N ALA A 23 27.54 8.39 33.36
CA ALA A 23 28.33 8.93 32.27
C ALA A 23 28.75 10.39 32.49
N ALA A 24 27.87 11.22 33.07
CA ALA A 24 28.18 12.60 33.40
C ALA A 24 29.26 12.72 34.49
N VAL A 25 29.23 11.86 35.50
CA VAL A 25 30.28 11.80 36.54
C VAL A 25 31.60 11.29 35.98
N GLU A 26 31.60 10.26 35.12
CA GLU A 26 32.82 9.77 34.45
C GLU A 26 33.50 10.85 33.59
N ALA A 27 32.72 11.59 32.79
CA ALA A 27 33.24 12.67 31.98
C ALA A 27 33.91 13.77 32.82
N ARG A 28 33.39 14.05 34.02
CA ARG A 28 33.98 15.01 34.97
C ARG A 28 35.24 14.46 35.63
N LEU A 29 35.25 13.18 36.03
CA LEU A 29 36.42 12.52 36.60
C LEU A 29 37.60 12.44 35.61
N ALA A 30 37.33 12.38 34.31
CA ALA A 30 38.36 12.40 33.27
C ALA A 30 39.15 13.71 33.23
N VAL A 31 38.58 14.82 33.71
CA VAL A 31 39.16 16.16 33.61
C VAL A 31 39.61 16.70 34.97
N ASP A 32 38.89 16.41 36.06
CA ASP A 32 39.12 17.00 37.37
C ASP A 32 39.93 16.06 38.31
N GLU A 33 41.17 16.47 38.63
CA GLU A 33 42.06 15.76 39.56
C GLU A 33 41.55 15.78 41.01
N ALA A 34 40.96 16.89 41.46
CA ALA A 34 40.45 17.03 42.82
C ALA A 34 39.25 16.11 43.05
N LEU A 35 38.38 15.99 42.04
CA LEU A 35 37.25 15.06 42.07
C LEU A 35 37.70 13.59 42.07
N ARG A 36 38.79 13.26 41.35
CA ARG A 36 39.41 11.92 41.39
C ARG A 36 39.99 11.59 42.76
N ALA A 37 40.67 12.54 43.40
CA ALA A 37 41.21 12.35 44.74
C ALA A 37 40.11 12.09 45.78
N GLU A 38 38.99 12.81 45.70
CA GLU A 38 37.85 12.61 46.60
C GLU A 38 37.16 11.26 46.34
N ALA A 39 37.00 10.84 45.08
CA ALA A 39 36.47 9.52 44.73
C ALA A 39 37.35 8.38 45.26
N ALA A 40 38.68 8.55 45.19
CA ALA A 40 39.64 7.59 45.73
C ALA A 40 39.55 7.50 47.26
N LYS A 41 39.36 8.64 47.95
CA LYS A 41 39.14 8.70 49.40
C LYS A 41 37.84 8.02 49.82
N LEU A 42 36.75 8.22 49.07
CA LEU A 42 35.48 7.52 49.32
C LEU A 42 35.64 6.00 49.14
N ARG A 43 36.29 5.56 48.06
CA ARG A 43 36.57 4.13 47.84
C ARG A 43 37.40 3.51 48.96
N SER A 44 38.48 4.17 49.40
CA SER A 44 39.30 3.65 50.49
C SER A 44 38.56 3.60 51.82
N SER A 45 37.62 4.52 52.07
CA SER A 45 36.77 4.50 53.27
C SER A 45 35.74 3.38 53.27
N LEU A 46 35.32 2.93 52.07
CA LEU A 46 34.33 1.85 51.89
C LEU A 46 34.98 0.47 51.77
N ALA A 47 36.28 0.39 51.43
CA ALA A 47 37.01 -0.87 51.28
C ALA A 47 36.88 -1.86 52.46
N PRO A 48 36.81 -1.43 53.74
CA PRO A 48 36.60 -2.36 54.86
C PRO A 48 35.25 -3.10 54.80
N LEU A 49 34.23 -2.51 54.17
CA LEU A 49 32.91 -3.15 54.01
C LEU A 49 32.96 -4.32 53.01
N ASP A 50 33.94 -4.34 52.10
CA ASP A 50 34.16 -5.46 51.19
C ASP A 50 34.76 -6.68 51.91
N GLU A 51 35.39 -6.50 53.07
CA GLU A 51 35.97 -7.60 53.86
C GLU A 51 34.91 -8.46 54.56
N ASP A 52 33.74 -7.88 54.86
CA ASP A 52 32.61 -8.55 55.50
C ASP A 52 31.71 -9.33 54.51
N LEU A 53 31.96 -9.20 53.20
CA LEU A 53 31.21 -9.89 52.17
C LEU A 53 31.65 -11.37 52.10
N PRO A 54 30.70 -12.33 52.15
CA PRO A 54 31.04 -13.74 52.00
C PRO A 54 31.64 -13.97 50.60
N GLY A 55 32.88 -14.46 50.55
CA GLY A 55 33.54 -14.82 49.31
C GLY A 55 32.73 -15.87 48.56
N TYR A 56 32.21 -15.51 47.38
CA TYR A 56 31.54 -16.45 46.48
C TYR A 56 32.52 -16.87 45.38
N ASP A 57 32.75 -18.18 45.25
CA ASP A 57 33.58 -18.68 44.16
C ASP A 57 32.88 -18.40 42.82
N PRO A 58 33.55 -17.73 41.88
CA PRO A 58 32.95 -17.43 40.59
C PRO A 58 32.65 -18.75 39.84
N PRO A 59 31.54 -18.83 39.09
CA PRO A 59 31.22 -20.01 38.31
C PRO A 59 32.36 -20.39 37.36
N ALA A 60 32.61 -21.70 37.24
CA ALA A 60 33.66 -22.22 36.36
C ALA A 60 33.59 -21.62 34.94
N GLY A 61 34.73 -21.14 34.45
CA GLY A 61 34.86 -20.58 33.11
C GLY A 61 34.31 -19.15 32.91
N LEU A 62 33.92 -18.43 33.98
CA LEU A 62 33.53 -17.02 33.87
C LEU A 62 34.66 -16.16 33.29
N ALA A 63 35.87 -16.23 33.85
CA ALA A 63 37.03 -15.48 33.37
C ALA A 63 37.29 -15.72 31.86
N GLY A 64 37.27 -16.98 31.43
CA GLY A 64 37.45 -17.32 30.02
C GLY A 64 36.33 -16.85 29.09
N ARG A 65 35.10 -16.68 29.58
CA ARG A 65 33.98 -16.06 28.83
C ARG A 65 34.16 -14.54 28.75
N THR A 66 34.53 -13.89 29.84
CA THR A 66 34.76 -12.44 29.88
C THR A 66 35.93 -12.02 28.99
N CYS A 67 37.07 -12.73 29.04
CA CYS A 67 38.21 -12.43 28.15
C CYS A 67 37.84 -12.58 26.67
N ARG A 68 37.05 -13.59 26.30
CA ARG A 68 36.56 -13.77 24.92
C ARG A 68 35.64 -12.62 24.50
N LEU A 69 34.75 -12.18 25.40
CA LEU A 69 33.85 -11.06 25.12
C LEU A 69 34.65 -9.77 24.88
N VAL A 70 35.62 -9.46 25.75
CA VAL A 70 36.48 -8.26 25.61
C VAL A 70 37.33 -8.32 24.33
N ALA A 71 37.90 -9.48 24.01
CA ALA A 71 38.65 -9.65 22.76
C ALA A 71 37.75 -9.45 21.53
N TRP A 72 36.49 -9.91 21.60
CA TRP A 72 35.52 -9.73 20.52
C TRP A 72 35.09 -8.26 20.35
N THR A 73 34.82 -7.54 21.43
CA THR A 73 34.42 -6.12 21.37
C THR A 73 35.56 -5.26 20.82
N ALA A 74 36.79 -5.45 21.29
CA ALA A 74 37.96 -4.73 20.79
C ALA A 74 38.18 -4.95 19.29
N ARG A 75 37.99 -6.19 18.81
CA ARG A 75 38.10 -6.53 17.39
C ARG A 75 36.99 -5.90 16.54
N LYS A 76 35.77 -5.84 17.06
CA LYS A 76 34.62 -5.19 16.39
C LYS A 76 34.87 -3.70 16.20
N GLU A 77 35.34 -3.01 17.23
CA GLU A 77 35.66 -1.58 17.17
C GLU A 77 36.80 -1.27 16.19
N ALA A 78 37.85 -2.10 16.17
CA ALA A 78 38.96 -1.95 15.22
C ALA A 78 38.49 -2.11 13.76
N MET A 79 37.54 -3.01 13.50
CA MET A 79 36.98 -3.22 12.17
C MET A 79 36.13 -2.03 11.71
N GLN A 80 35.35 -1.43 12.62
CA GLN A 80 34.54 -0.24 12.31
C GLN A 80 35.42 0.97 11.95
N ARG A 81 36.46 1.25 12.74
CA ARG A 81 37.42 2.34 12.44
C ARG A 81 38.09 2.18 11.07
N ARG A 82 38.44 0.95 10.69
CA ARG A 82 39.07 0.65 9.39
C ARG A 82 38.14 0.90 8.19
N ARG A 83 36.83 0.72 8.41
CA ARG A 83 35.80 0.95 7.38
C ARG A 83 35.57 2.44 7.16
N GLU A 84 35.65 3.25 8.21
CA GLU A 84 35.53 4.70 8.14
C GLU A 84 36.73 5.34 7.41
N THR A 85 37.94 4.82 7.62
CA THR A 85 39.13 5.31 6.90
C THR A 85 39.16 4.89 5.43
N GLY A 86 38.66 3.69 5.09
CA GLY A 86 38.63 3.21 3.70
C GLY A 86 37.64 3.96 2.80
N VAL A 87 36.60 4.58 3.38
CA VAL A 87 35.64 5.41 2.63
C VAL A 87 36.22 6.79 2.28
N ALA A 88 37.11 7.32 3.12
CA ALA A 88 37.79 8.60 2.85
C ALA A 88 38.81 8.50 1.71
N GLU A 89 39.45 7.34 1.52
CA GLU A 89 40.48 7.13 0.49
C GLU A 89 39.90 7.05 -0.94
N TRP A 90 38.67 6.57 -1.09
CA TRP A 90 37.96 6.59 -2.38
C TRP A 90 37.36 7.95 -2.75
N ALA A 91 37.21 8.87 -1.78
CA ALA A 91 36.69 10.21 -2.04
C ALA A 91 37.76 11.16 -2.62
N SER A 92 39.05 10.85 -2.48
CA SER A 92 40.16 11.69 -2.94
C SER A 92 40.57 11.49 -4.41
N SER A 93 40.07 10.46 -5.08
CA SER A 93 40.28 10.29 -6.52
C SER A 93 39.13 10.94 -7.28
N GLN A 94 39.15 12.27 -7.41
CA GLN A 94 38.27 12.96 -8.35
C GLN A 94 38.73 12.61 -9.77
N PRO A 95 37.97 11.83 -10.57
CA PRO A 95 38.32 11.63 -11.97
C PRO A 95 38.21 12.97 -12.69
N SER A 96 39.27 13.37 -13.40
CA SER A 96 39.22 14.53 -14.30
C SER A 96 38.33 14.19 -15.48
N TRP A 97 37.04 14.51 -15.38
CA TRP A 97 36.08 14.28 -16.46
C TRP A 97 36.47 15.10 -17.69
N THR A 98 36.73 14.43 -18.80
CA THR A 98 36.85 15.10 -20.09
C THR A 98 35.45 15.42 -20.62
N LEU A 99 35.32 16.49 -21.43
CA LEU A 99 34.03 16.83 -22.07
C LEU A 99 33.50 15.68 -22.94
N THR A 100 34.40 14.86 -23.49
CA THR A 100 34.07 13.65 -24.26
C THR A 100 33.46 12.56 -23.38
N ASP A 101 33.99 12.31 -22.18
CA ASP A 101 33.42 11.34 -21.25
C ASP A 101 32.01 11.76 -20.80
N ALA A 102 31.81 13.07 -20.60
CA ALA A 102 30.50 13.64 -20.31
C ALA A 102 29.49 13.43 -21.44
N ALA A 103 29.91 13.66 -22.69
CA ALA A 103 29.06 13.48 -23.86
C ALA A 103 28.67 12.00 -24.05
N VAL A 104 29.61 11.07 -23.87
CA VAL A 104 29.35 9.62 -23.97
C VAL A 104 28.40 9.17 -22.87
N ALA A 105 28.63 9.58 -21.61
CA ALA A 105 27.75 9.24 -20.50
C ALA A 105 26.32 9.76 -20.71
N ALA A 106 26.17 11.00 -21.17
CA ALA A 106 24.87 11.57 -21.51
C ALA A 106 24.17 10.81 -22.65
N GLY A 107 24.92 10.43 -23.69
CA GLY A 107 24.40 9.63 -24.80
C GLY A 107 23.91 8.24 -24.35
N VAL A 108 24.66 7.56 -23.47
CA VAL A 108 24.25 6.27 -22.89
C VAL A 108 22.98 6.43 -22.05
N LEU A 109 22.88 7.46 -21.22
CA LEU A 109 21.70 7.72 -20.40
C LEU A 109 20.46 8.01 -21.25
N VAL A 110 20.60 8.77 -22.34
CA VAL A 110 19.51 9.03 -23.29
C VAL A 110 19.09 7.74 -24.00
N ALA A 111 20.04 6.95 -24.48
CA ALA A 111 19.77 5.67 -25.13
C ALA A 111 19.05 4.68 -24.20
N MET A 112 19.51 4.57 -22.94
CA MET A 112 18.82 3.78 -21.92
C MET A 112 17.40 4.31 -21.70
N SER A 113 17.23 5.62 -21.50
CA SER A 113 15.91 6.22 -21.26
C SER A 113 14.93 5.94 -22.40
N LEU A 114 15.38 6.04 -23.66
CA LEU A 114 14.58 5.72 -24.84
C LEU A 114 14.16 4.25 -24.93
N LEU A 115 14.96 3.33 -24.39
CA LEU A 115 14.63 1.90 -24.35
C LEU A 115 13.73 1.54 -23.16
N PHE A 116 13.97 2.13 -21.99
CA PHE A 116 13.22 1.85 -20.77
C PHE A 116 11.82 2.50 -20.78
N PHE A 117 11.71 3.75 -21.23
CA PHE A 117 10.45 4.47 -21.22
C PHE A 117 9.28 3.76 -21.95
N PRO A 118 9.42 3.25 -23.19
CA PRO A 118 8.33 2.54 -23.87
C PRO A 118 7.96 1.24 -23.15
N ALA A 119 8.91 0.56 -22.49
CA ALA A 119 8.63 -0.63 -21.70
C ALA A 119 7.80 -0.30 -20.44
N LEU A 120 8.09 0.81 -19.75
CA LEU A 120 7.30 1.27 -18.61
C LEU A 120 5.87 1.64 -19.02
N VAL A 121 5.68 2.38 -20.11
CA VAL A 121 4.34 2.74 -20.60
C VAL A 121 3.55 1.50 -21.01
N ARG A 122 4.19 0.55 -21.71
CA ARG A 122 3.56 -0.71 -22.12
C ARG A 122 3.16 -1.58 -20.92
N SER A 123 3.96 -1.57 -19.85
CA SER A 123 3.61 -2.24 -18.59
C SER A 123 2.32 -1.68 -17.98
N GLY A 124 2.19 -0.35 -17.95
CA GLY A 124 0.96 0.32 -17.49
C GLY A 124 -0.27 -0.06 -18.32
N GLN A 125 -0.14 -0.09 -19.65
CA GLN A 125 -1.23 -0.50 -20.55
C GLN A 125 -1.65 -1.96 -20.32
N ASN A 126 -0.68 -2.88 -20.19
CA ASN A 126 -0.97 -4.29 -19.89
C ASN A 126 -1.68 -4.46 -18.55
N ALA A 127 -1.25 -3.72 -17.52
CA ALA A 127 -1.91 -3.73 -16.22
C ALA A 127 -3.34 -3.18 -16.29
N ALA A 128 -3.57 -2.13 -17.09
CA ALA A 128 -4.92 -1.60 -17.33
C ALA A 128 -5.82 -2.63 -18.05
N VAL A 129 -5.31 -3.31 -19.08
CA VAL A 129 -6.04 -4.38 -19.78
C VAL A 129 -6.39 -5.53 -18.83
N ALA A 130 -5.43 -5.98 -18.02
CA ALA A 130 -5.64 -7.06 -17.05
C ALA A 130 -6.73 -6.70 -16.02
N ARG A 131 -6.74 -5.45 -15.53
CA ARG A 131 -7.82 -4.96 -14.65
C ARG A 131 -9.17 -4.97 -15.35
N CYS A 132 -9.22 -4.55 -16.62
CA CYS A 132 -10.48 -4.55 -17.35
C CYS A 132 -11.02 -5.96 -17.64
N GLN A 133 -10.13 -6.93 -17.87
CA GLN A 133 -10.49 -8.34 -18.00
C GLN A 133 -11.03 -8.89 -16.67
N ASP A 134 -10.40 -8.54 -15.54
CA ASP A 134 -10.87 -8.97 -14.23
C ASP A 134 -12.23 -8.36 -13.87
N ASN A 135 -12.42 -7.07 -14.15
CA ASN A 135 -13.72 -6.40 -14.02
C ASN A 135 -14.81 -7.10 -14.84
N LEU A 136 -14.54 -7.42 -16.12
CA LEU A 136 -15.48 -8.15 -16.96
C LEU A 136 -15.79 -9.55 -16.40
N ARG A 137 -14.79 -10.25 -15.88
CA ARG A 137 -14.95 -11.54 -15.21
C ARG A 137 -15.87 -11.41 -13.99
N GLN A 138 -15.69 -10.39 -13.15
CA GLN A 138 -16.53 -10.13 -11.99
C GLN A 138 -17.98 -9.85 -12.39
N VAL A 139 -18.19 -9.02 -13.43
CA VAL A 139 -19.51 -8.75 -14.00
C VAL A 139 -20.17 -10.05 -14.48
N GLY A 140 -19.45 -10.88 -15.24
CA GLY A 140 -19.95 -12.17 -15.73
C GLY A 140 -20.30 -13.16 -14.61
N VAL A 141 -19.55 -13.16 -13.51
CA VAL A 141 -19.87 -13.93 -12.30
C VAL A 141 -21.16 -13.41 -11.66
N GLY A 142 -21.33 -12.08 -11.54
CA GLY A 142 -22.55 -11.47 -11.02
C GLY A 142 -23.80 -11.86 -11.82
N TYR A 143 -23.76 -11.73 -13.15
CA TYR A 143 -24.83 -12.21 -14.04
C TYR A 143 -25.10 -13.71 -13.89
N SER A 144 -24.04 -14.51 -13.77
CA SER A 144 -24.18 -15.96 -13.59
C SER A 144 -24.85 -16.33 -12.28
N ARG A 145 -24.55 -15.61 -11.19
CA ARG A 145 -25.21 -15.79 -9.88
C ARG A 145 -26.67 -15.36 -9.95
N TYR A 146 -26.95 -14.20 -10.55
CA TYR A 146 -28.32 -13.76 -10.78
C TYR A 146 -29.12 -14.83 -11.53
N ALA A 147 -28.60 -15.36 -12.64
CA ALA A 147 -29.29 -16.37 -13.42
C ALA A 147 -29.53 -17.67 -12.63
N GLN A 148 -28.61 -18.08 -11.76
CA GLN A 148 -28.82 -19.24 -10.89
C GLN A 148 -30.01 -19.04 -9.94
N MET A 149 -30.19 -17.82 -9.43
CA MET A 149 -31.29 -17.47 -8.52
C MET A 149 -32.59 -17.12 -9.24
N ASN A 150 -32.55 -16.85 -10.55
CA ASN A 150 -33.70 -16.39 -11.35
C ASN A 150 -34.03 -17.37 -12.50
N ALA A 151 -34.13 -18.67 -12.20
CA ALA A 151 -34.56 -19.71 -13.15
C ALA A 151 -33.78 -19.74 -14.49
N GLY A 152 -32.51 -19.35 -14.46
CA GLY A 152 -31.62 -19.28 -15.61
C GLY A 152 -31.75 -18.01 -16.47
N LEU A 153 -32.58 -17.04 -16.07
CA LEU A 153 -32.79 -15.79 -16.77
C LEU A 153 -31.78 -14.72 -16.32
N PHE A 154 -31.25 -13.97 -17.27
CA PHE A 154 -30.53 -12.74 -16.98
C PHE A 154 -31.51 -11.59 -16.71
N PRO A 155 -31.06 -10.50 -16.06
CA PRO A 155 -31.87 -9.32 -15.86
C PRO A 155 -32.38 -8.79 -17.21
N SER A 156 -33.68 -8.88 -17.44
CA SER A 156 -34.32 -8.33 -18.64
C SER A 156 -34.87 -6.94 -18.37
N VAL A 157 -34.89 -6.12 -19.41
CA VAL A 157 -35.58 -4.83 -19.43
C VAL A 157 -36.96 -5.00 -20.06
N THR A 158 -37.98 -4.33 -19.53
CA THR A 158 -39.34 -4.39 -20.07
C THR A 158 -39.46 -3.40 -21.23
N PRO A 159 -39.76 -3.82 -22.48
CA PRO A 159 -39.68 -2.94 -23.65
C PRO A 159 -40.66 -1.76 -23.66
N SER A 160 -41.79 -1.92 -22.98
CA SER A 160 -42.89 -0.95 -22.90
C SER A 160 -42.80 -0.01 -21.70
N SER A 161 -41.71 -0.09 -20.92
CA SER A 161 -41.48 0.78 -19.76
C SER A 161 -40.54 1.93 -20.12
N ASN A 162 -40.77 3.09 -19.51
CA ASN A 162 -39.83 4.21 -19.43
C ASN A 162 -38.44 3.83 -18.83
N LEU A 163 -38.29 2.60 -18.32
CA LEU A 163 -37.07 2.00 -17.80
C LEU A 163 -36.39 1.01 -18.81
N ALA A 164 -36.79 0.99 -20.08
CA ALA A 164 -36.24 0.12 -21.13
C ALA A 164 -34.84 0.53 -21.63
N PHE A 165 -33.87 0.69 -20.74
CA PHE A 165 -32.50 1.10 -21.05
C PHE A 165 -31.48 0.05 -20.56
N ALA A 166 -30.41 -0.16 -21.34
CA ALA A 166 -29.43 -1.22 -21.07
C ALA A 166 -28.91 -1.15 -19.62
N GLY A 167 -28.43 0.02 -19.19
CA GLY A 167 -27.80 0.23 -17.89
C GLY A 167 -28.65 -0.12 -16.66
N LEU A 168 -29.97 -0.33 -16.80
CA LEU A 168 -30.78 -0.85 -15.72
C LEU A 168 -30.37 -2.28 -15.30
N SER A 169 -29.89 -3.09 -16.23
CA SER A 169 -29.48 -4.47 -15.97
C SER A 169 -28.32 -4.57 -14.96
N PRO A 170 -27.15 -3.91 -15.15
CA PRO A 170 -26.07 -3.93 -14.18
C PRO A 170 -26.42 -3.18 -12.89
N ALA A 171 -27.29 -2.18 -12.96
CA ALA A 171 -27.82 -1.51 -11.77
C ALA A 171 -28.61 -2.47 -10.87
N ARG A 172 -29.48 -3.32 -11.45
CA ARG A 172 -30.21 -4.35 -10.71
C ARG A 172 -29.27 -5.35 -10.02
N LEU A 173 -28.12 -5.67 -10.64
CA LEU A 173 -27.12 -6.53 -10.02
C LEU A 173 -26.44 -5.89 -8.81
N LEU A 174 -26.17 -4.58 -8.84
CA LEU A 174 -25.63 -3.85 -7.69
C LEU A 174 -26.65 -3.76 -6.55
N ASP A 175 -27.88 -3.40 -6.87
CA ASP A 175 -28.97 -3.24 -5.91
C ASP A 175 -29.28 -4.54 -5.15
N GLN A 176 -29.28 -5.66 -5.88
CA GLN A 176 -29.55 -6.98 -5.31
C GLN A 176 -28.29 -7.68 -4.76
N GLY A 177 -27.15 -6.99 -4.68
CA GLY A 177 -25.92 -7.52 -4.08
C GLY A 177 -25.23 -8.63 -4.90
N TYR A 178 -25.52 -8.75 -6.20
CA TYR A 178 -24.78 -9.64 -7.09
C TYR A 178 -23.46 -9.03 -7.58
N LEU A 179 -23.28 -7.72 -7.40
CA LEU A 179 -22.03 -6.99 -7.60
C LEU A 179 -21.72 -6.15 -6.37
N ASP A 180 -20.52 -6.29 -5.83
CA ASP A 180 -20.13 -5.63 -4.57
C ASP A 180 -19.65 -4.19 -4.79
N ASN A 181 -19.18 -3.86 -5.99
CA ASN A 181 -18.51 -2.60 -6.26
C ASN A 181 -18.94 -2.01 -7.60
N PRO A 182 -19.55 -0.81 -7.64
CA PRO A 182 -19.98 -0.17 -8.89
C PRO A 182 -18.82 0.17 -9.84
N LYS A 183 -17.59 0.27 -9.34
CA LYS A 183 -16.40 0.57 -10.16
C LYS A 183 -16.06 -0.54 -11.16
N VAL A 184 -16.52 -1.78 -10.93
CA VAL A 184 -16.27 -2.92 -11.83
C VAL A 184 -16.98 -2.77 -13.17
N LEU A 185 -17.95 -1.86 -13.28
CA LEU A 185 -18.66 -1.56 -14.51
C LEU A 185 -17.84 -0.66 -15.46
N ARG A 186 -16.68 -0.14 -15.05
CA ARG A 186 -15.80 0.69 -15.88
C ARG A 186 -14.48 -0.01 -16.19
N CYS A 187 -13.97 0.21 -17.40
CA CYS A 187 -12.59 -0.09 -17.73
C CYS A 187 -11.70 1.12 -17.44
N SER A 188 -10.53 0.90 -16.84
CA SER A 188 -9.57 1.96 -16.47
C SER A 188 -9.07 2.82 -17.65
N SER A 189 -9.19 2.35 -18.89
CA SER A 189 -8.87 3.14 -20.08
C SER A 189 -9.94 4.20 -20.43
N GLY A 190 -11.12 4.14 -19.79
CA GLY A 190 -12.26 5.00 -20.10
C GLY A 190 -12.29 6.36 -19.40
N GLY A 191 -11.29 6.73 -18.58
CA GLY A 191 -11.29 7.99 -17.80
C GLY A 191 -11.94 7.87 -16.41
N GLU A 192 -11.91 8.96 -15.64
CA GLU A 192 -12.23 8.99 -14.21
C GLU A 192 -13.71 8.71 -13.90
N VAL A 193 -13.96 7.94 -12.84
CA VAL A 193 -15.30 7.59 -12.33
C VAL A 193 -15.79 8.72 -11.46
N ARG A 194 -16.79 9.48 -11.92
CA ARG A 194 -17.66 10.19 -10.99
C ARG A 194 -18.43 9.16 -10.17
N THR A 195 -18.38 9.31 -8.84
CA THR A 195 -19.03 8.39 -7.91
C THR A 195 -20.50 8.22 -8.28
N LEU A 196 -20.86 7.01 -8.74
CA LEU A 196 -22.25 6.60 -8.95
C LEU A 196 -22.97 6.74 -7.60
N PRO A 197 -23.94 7.65 -7.46
CA PRO A 197 -24.68 7.75 -6.22
C PRO A 197 -25.55 6.48 -6.06
N PRO A 198 -25.75 5.98 -4.83
CA PRO A 198 -26.60 4.83 -4.56
C PRO A 198 -28.07 5.25 -4.70
N VAL A 199 -28.61 5.22 -5.92
CA VAL A 199 -29.96 5.76 -6.23
C VAL A 199 -30.84 4.73 -6.95
N TYR A 200 -30.66 3.44 -6.71
CA TYR A 200 -31.51 2.43 -7.40
C TYR A 200 -32.78 2.07 -6.63
N ALA A 201 -32.76 2.08 -5.29
CA ALA A 201 -33.96 1.83 -4.49
C ALA A 201 -35.09 2.87 -4.70
N LYS A 202 -34.80 4.04 -5.27
CA LYS A 202 -35.77 5.16 -5.39
C LYS A 202 -36.35 5.39 -6.78
N ILE A 203 -35.89 4.69 -7.83
CA ILE A 203 -36.35 4.92 -9.22
C ILE A 203 -37.57 4.06 -9.57
N ILE A 204 -37.72 2.89 -8.93
CA ILE A 204 -38.81 1.94 -9.25
C ILE A 204 -40.16 2.40 -8.66
N GLU A 205 -40.15 3.31 -7.67
CA GLU A 205 -41.36 3.80 -7.01
C GLU A 205 -41.96 5.08 -7.62
N ILE A 206 -41.29 5.73 -8.57
CA ILE A 206 -41.78 7.02 -9.10
C ILE A 206 -42.34 6.86 -10.50
N GLU A 207 -43.67 6.97 -10.59
CA GLU A 207 -44.43 7.15 -11.83
C GLU A 207 -44.13 8.56 -12.40
N MET A 208 -42.92 8.75 -12.91
CA MET A 208 -42.46 10.01 -13.47
C MET A 208 -42.80 10.13 -14.97
N PRO A 209 -43.08 11.34 -15.48
CA PRO A 209 -43.25 11.59 -16.91
C PRO A 209 -41.97 11.27 -17.70
N ASP A 210 -42.13 10.72 -18.92
CA ASP A 210 -41.09 10.11 -19.76
C ASP A 210 -39.80 10.94 -19.94
N GLY A 211 -39.92 12.26 -20.02
CA GLY A 211 -38.78 13.16 -20.24
C GLY A 211 -37.87 13.33 -19.02
N GLU A 212 -38.40 13.13 -17.81
CA GLU A 212 -37.71 13.42 -16.56
C GLU A 212 -37.01 12.18 -16.00
N VAL A 213 -37.63 11.01 -16.12
CA VAL A 213 -36.97 9.70 -15.87
C VAL A 213 -35.71 9.59 -16.69
N ARG A 214 -35.77 9.94 -17.98
CA ARG A 214 -34.62 9.79 -18.87
C ARG A 214 -33.49 10.76 -18.53
N ARG A 215 -33.78 11.99 -18.09
CA ARG A 215 -32.77 12.95 -17.61
C ARG A 215 -32.21 12.60 -16.24
N LEU A 216 -33.04 11.98 -15.39
CA LEU A 216 -32.63 11.50 -14.07
C LEU A 216 -31.76 10.26 -14.23
N VAL A 217 -32.21 9.27 -14.99
CA VAL A 217 -31.43 8.09 -15.38
C VAL A 217 -30.17 8.54 -16.11
N ALA A 218 -30.19 9.40 -17.13
CA ALA A 218 -28.95 9.88 -17.77
C ALA A 218 -28.00 10.65 -16.83
N ARG A 219 -28.49 11.25 -15.73
CA ARG A 219 -27.65 11.87 -14.68
C ARG A 219 -27.15 10.87 -13.63
N LEU A 220 -27.97 9.86 -13.29
CA LEU A 220 -27.67 8.80 -12.33
C LEU A 220 -26.85 7.67 -12.97
N VAL A 221 -26.95 7.57 -14.29
CA VAL A 221 -26.31 6.62 -15.18
C VAL A 221 -25.32 7.40 -16.04
N GLU A 222 -24.32 7.98 -15.39
CA GLU A 222 -22.95 7.84 -15.88
C GLU A 222 -22.49 6.37 -15.66
N ILE A 223 -23.35 5.36 -15.93
CA ILE A 223 -22.96 3.96 -15.92
C ILE A 223 -22.02 3.82 -17.10
N PRO A 224 -20.76 3.45 -16.84
CA PRO A 224 -19.78 3.33 -17.89
C PRO A 224 -20.21 2.27 -18.90
N ASP A 225 -20.23 2.68 -20.15
CA ASP A 225 -20.40 1.92 -21.38
C ASP A 225 -19.21 1.00 -21.70
N SER A 226 -18.30 0.76 -20.75
CA SER A 226 -17.07 0.01 -20.98
C SER A 226 -17.32 -1.48 -21.26
N TYR A 227 -18.48 -2.02 -20.85
CA TYR A 227 -18.81 -3.42 -21.03
C TYR A 227 -20.25 -3.60 -21.55
N ALA A 228 -20.36 -4.33 -22.65
CA ALA A 228 -21.62 -4.72 -23.25
C ALA A 228 -22.12 -6.06 -22.68
N TYR A 229 -23.44 -6.19 -22.48
CA TYR A 229 -24.11 -7.42 -22.08
C TYR A 229 -25.44 -7.55 -22.83
N ASN A 230 -25.87 -8.79 -23.04
CA ASN A 230 -27.11 -9.06 -23.75
C ASN A 230 -28.32 -8.91 -22.81
N VAL A 231 -29.19 -7.94 -23.09
CA VAL A 231 -30.43 -7.72 -22.32
C VAL A 231 -31.60 -8.59 -22.79
N GLY A 232 -31.51 -9.19 -23.96
CA GLY A 232 -32.58 -9.93 -24.62
C GLY A 232 -32.52 -9.78 -26.14
N TYR A 233 -33.46 -10.40 -26.84
CA TYR A 233 -33.61 -10.30 -28.28
C TYR A 233 -35.08 -10.22 -28.67
N ARG A 234 -35.36 -9.65 -29.84
CA ARG A 234 -36.70 -9.61 -30.40
C ARG A 234 -36.88 -10.75 -31.41
N SER A 235 -38.01 -11.44 -31.31
CA SER A 235 -38.39 -12.53 -32.22
C SER A 235 -39.79 -12.23 -32.75
N GLY A 236 -39.88 -11.62 -33.94
CA GLY A 236 -41.14 -11.08 -34.48
C GLY A 236 -41.55 -9.81 -33.74
N GLU A 237 -42.75 -9.80 -33.15
CA GLU A 237 -43.25 -8.69 -32.31
C GLU A 237 -42.95 -8.86 -30.82
N GLU A 238 -42.52 -10.05 -30.42
CA GLU A 238 -42.29 -10.39 -29.02
C GLU A 238 -40.83 -10.13 -28.62
N TYR A 239 -40.65 -9.45 -27.49
CA TYR A 239 -39.35 -9.34 -26.83
C TYR A 239 -39.13 -10.51 -25.89
N LYS A 240 -37.96 -11.13 -25.96
CA LYS A 240 -37.56 -12.25 -25.10
C LYS A 240 -36.33 -11.85 -24.31
N GLY A 241 -36.44 -11.95 -22.98
CA GLY A 241 -35.31 -11.85 -22.09
C GLY A 241 -34.32 -12.99 -22.32
N CYS A 242 -33.06 -12.78 -21.94
CA CYS A 242 -32.02 -13.73 -22.25
C CYS A 242 -31.86 -14.83 -21.20
N ARG A 243 -31.72 -16.09 -21.65
CA ARG A 243 -31.45 -17.24 -20.77
C ARG A 243 -30.01 -17.73 -20.91
N LYS A 244 -29.36 -18.10 -19.80
CA LYS A 244 -27.96 -18.55 -19.75
C LYS A 244 -27.63 -19.71 -20.70
N ILE A 245 -28.58 -20.62 -20.93
CA ILE A 245 -28.39 -21.80 -21.78
C ILE A 245 -28.42 -21.49 -23.28
N GLU A 246 -28.98 -20.34 -23.68
CA GLU A 246 -29.16 -19.99 -25.09
C GLU A 246 -27.85 -19.48 -25.69
N LYS A 247 -27.47 -20.01 -26.87
CA LYS A 247 -26.22 -19.58 -27.55
C LYS A 247 -26.24 -18.10 -27.93
N ARG A 248 -27.40 -17.56 -28.33
CA ARG A 248 -27.59 -16.15 -28.72
C ARG A 248 -27.40 -15.19 -27.53
N CYS A 249 -27.66 -15.67 -26.32
CA CYS A 249 -27.50 -14.91 -25.08
C CYS A 249 -26.10 -15.04 -24.44
N ARG A 250 -25.19 -15.83 -25.05
CA ARG A 250 -23.81 -15.97 -24.62
C ARG A 250 -22.83 -15.05 -25.35
N GLN A 251 -23.32 -14.21 -26.26
CA GLN A 251 -22.52 -13.24 -27.01
C GLN A 251 -22.68 -11.86 -26.35
N GLY A 252 -21.57 -11.15 -26.15
CA GLY A 252 -21.60 -9.76 -25.73
C GLY A 252 -22.06 -8.88 -26.88
N ILE A 253 -23.28 -8.34 -26.79
CA ILE A 253 -23.80 -7.36 -27.73
C ILE A 253 -24.60 -6.34 -26.91
N ALA A 254 -24.17 -5.07 -26.93
CA ALA A 254 -25.00 -3.95 -26.54
C ALA A 254 -24.55 -2.66 -27.25
N GLY A 255 -25.52 -2.04 -27.92
CA GLY A 255 -25.69 -0.60 -28.06
C GLY A 255 -27.13 -0.28 -27.60
N ASP A 256 -27.45 1.00 -27.46
CA ASP A 256 -28.77 1.45 -27.00
C ASP A 256 -29.93 0.87 -27.82
N ALA A 257 -31.01 0.48 -27.13
CA ALA A 257 -32.17 -0.15 -27.76
C ALA A 257 -32.86 0.81 -28.75
N PRO A 258 -33.18 0.36 -29.98
CA PRO A 258 -33.96 1.18 -30.91
C PRO A 258 -35.39 1.34 -30.39
N ARG A 259 -35.93 2.56 -30.52
CA ARG A 259 -37.33 2.85 -30.22
C ARG A 259 -38.25 1.91 -31.00
N CYS A 260 -39.11 1.19 -30.29
CA CYS A 260 -40.29 0.56 -30.89
C CYS A 260 -41.49 1.51 -30.77
N HIS A 261 -41.40 2.72 -31.31
CA HIS A 261 -42.54 3.54 -31.78
C HIS A 261 -42.02 4.83 -32.44
N ALA A 262 -42.04 4.81 -33.77
CA ALA A 262 -42.27 5.98 -34.60
C ALA A 262 -43.25 5.53 -35.70
N ARG A 263 -44.52 5.41 -35.32
CA ARG A 263 -45.64 5.60 -36.24
C ARG A 263 -46.49 6.69 -35.61
N GLY A 264 -46.62 7.82 -36.32
CA GLY A 264 -47.28 9.04 -35.85
C GLY A 264 -46.26 10.13 -35.60
#